data_AF-A0A075A1I5-F1
#
_entry.id   AF-A0A075A1I5-F1
#
_cell.length_a   1.000
_cell.length_b   1.000
_cell.length_c   1.000
_cell.angle_alpha   90.00
_cell.angle_beta   90.00
_cell.angle_gamma   90.00
#
_symmetry.space_group_name_H-M   'P 1'
#
loop_
_entity.id
_entity.type
_entity.pdbx_description
1 polymer ?
#
loop_
_entity_poly.entity_id
_entity_poly.type
_entity_poly.pdbx_seq_one_letter_code
_entity_poly.pdbx_strand_id
1 'polypeptide(L)'
;MSGVRSSNPGTAIGYGLLMSSNKSETRVQPVEYNDRTLARALAYQKSLKANMGGTLVLPALKAAYDAPLTGKDWYRQILFVTDGYVTNANEVIGLAASNVHKAKLFPIGIRLDSGKHLLMSLARAGQGTAAFVQDDSKLRGVLMKILGAALQPRAGDIKVQWELRSKNNGSAVTPLQVLTIPECIPAVFHGKFITVYGLIPAGSSVGLSGTVSLQCNVLGEKQLFKVELSKVAKEAEFSSEEVPLHRLAGKCQLNELGDRYKAERMSNKSPEDPEIVKLRGAIEKISCAINILSPVTAMVGVDPVKRGKSSSCTFSS
;
A
#
# COMPACT_ATOMS: atom_id res chain seq x y z
N MET A 1 -1.16 22.53 20.60
CA MET A 1 -0.22 21.62 19.91
C MET A 1 1.16 21.74 20.57
N SER A 2 1.38 21.13 21.73
CA SER A 2 2.68 21.14 22.43
C SER A 2 3.63 20.01 21.99
N GLY A 3 3.15 19.05 21.20
CA GLY A 3 3.88 17.82 20.84
C GLY A 3 4.78 17.87 19.60
N VAL A 4 4.89 19.02 18.92
CA VAL A 4 5.79 19.17 17.73
C VAL A 4 7.17 19.72 18.14
N ARG A 5 7.38 20.05 19.42
CA ARG A 5 8.66 20.59 19.93
C ARG A 5 9.79 19.58 20.09
N SER A 6 9.56 18.30 19.80
CA SER A 6 10.57 17.24 19.92
C SER A 6 10.89 16.68 18.53
N SER A 7 11.70 17.41 17.77
CA SER A 7 12.47 16.86 16.64
C SER A 7 13.95 16.92 17.02
N ASN A 8 14.67 15.82 16.78
CA ASN A 8 16.10 15.72 17.06
C ASN A 8 16.88 16.90 16.43
N PRO A 9 17.93 17.43 17.09
CA PRO A 9 18.69 18.61 16.67
C PRO A 9 19.52 18.46 15.36
N GLY A 10 19.17 17.51 14.48
CA GLY A 10 19.80 17.32 13.17
C GLY A 10 18.81 17.06 12.02
N THR A 11 17.49 17.08 12.26
CA THR A 11 16.48 16.89 11.20
C THR A 11 15.82 18.22 10.87
N ALA A 12 16.26 18.84 9.78
CA ALA A 12 15.55 19.99 9.22
C ALA A 12 14.27 19.50 8.52
N ILE A 13 13.11 19.74 9.14
CA ILE A 13 11.81 19.34 8.62
C ILE A 13 11.21 20.49 7.81
N GLY A 14 11.31 20.44 6.49
CA GLY A 14 10.54 21.36 5.64
C GLY A 14 9.12 20.86 5.42
N TYR A 15 8.12 21.70 5.66
CA TYR A 15 6.73 21.40 5.34
C TYR A 15 6.23 22.29 4.19
N GLY A 16 5.42 21.70 3.32
CA GLY A 16 4.65 22.42 2.33
C GLY A 16 3.20 21.99 2.36
N LEU A 17 2.29 22.95 2.53
CA LEU A 17 0.85 22.70 2.51
C LEU A 17 0.31 22.98 1.12
N LEU A 18 -0.03 21.92 0.39
CA LEU A 18 -0.72 22.01 -0.89
C LEU A 18 -2.19 21.70 -0.67
N MET A 19 -3.06 22.66 -0.99
CA MET A 19 -4.49 22.44 -1.06
C MET A 19 -4.90 22.37 -2.52
N SER A 20 -5.74 21.40 -2.86
CA SER A 20 -6.31 21.31 -4.20
C SER A 20 -7.75 21.79 -4.19
N SER A 21 -7.95 23.02 -4.66
CA SER A 21 -9.27 23.52 -5.02
C SER A 21 -9.11 24.69 -6.01
N ASN A 22 -9.39 24.47 -7.31
CA ASN A 22 -9.31 25.36 -8.50
C ASN A 22 -8.15 26.38 -8.67
N LYS A 23 -7.26 26.56 -7.70
CA LYS A 23 -6.08 27.42 -7.76
C LYS A 23 -4.86 26.62 -7.36
N SER A 24 -4.08 26.20 -8.34
CA SER A 24 -2.74 25.63 -8.16
C SER A 24 -1.70 26.73 -7.91
N GLU A 25 -1.98 27.70 -7.04
CA GLU A 25 -1.21 28.96 -6.98
C GLU A 25 -0.07 29.00 -5.95
N THR A 26 0.17 27.96 -5.16
CA THR A 26 1.34 27.95 -4.27
C THR A 26 2.39 26.98 -4.74
N ARG A 27 3.40 27.50 -5.46
CA ARG A 27 4.71 26.87 -5.61
C ARG A 27 5.36 26.83 -4.23
N VAL A 28 5.06 25.81 -3.45
CA VAL A 28 5.60 25.66 -2.09
C VAL A 28 7.03 25.17 -2.21
N GLN A 29 7.99 26.10 -2.10
CA GLN A 29 9.37 25.71 -1.89
C GLN A 29 9.52 25.26 -0.44
N PRO A 30 10.14 24.10 -0.18
CA PRO A 30 10.34 23.65 1.18
C PRO A 30 11.34 24.60 1.87
N VAL A 31 11.01 24.97 3.10
CA VAL A 31 11.77 25.90 3.95
C VAL A 31 12.12 25.22 5.26
N GLU A 32 13.17 25.67 5.92
CA GLU A 32 13.55 25.14 7.23
C GLU A 32 12.48 25.43 8.30
N TYR A 33 12.31 24.49 9.23
CA TYR A 33 11.41 24.65 10.37
C TYR A 33 12.02 25.60 11.41
N ASN A 34 11.32 26.70 11.69
CA ASN A 34 11.61 27.63 12.78
C ASN A 34 10.34 28.38 13.18
N ASP A 35 10.39 29.17 14.25
CA ASP A 35 9.20 29.88 14.74
C ASP A 35 8.59 30.83 13.71
N ARG A 36 9.42 31.46 12.86
CA ARG A 36 8.96 32.37 11.80
C ARG A 36 8.24 31.61 10.69
N THR A 37 8.80 30.51 10.21
CA THR A 37 8.15 29.70 9.18
C THR A 37 6.88 29.06 9.74
N LEU A 38 6.87 28.65 11.02
CA LEU A 38 5.71 28.07 11.70
C LEU A 38 4.57 29.08 11.78
N ALA A 39 4.85 30.31 12.22
CA ALA A 39 3.86 31.39 12.25
C ALA A 39 3.27 31.65 10.86
N ARG A 40 4.10 31.67 9.82
CA ARG A 40 3.65 31.80 8.42
C ARG A 40 2.75 30.65 7.99
N ALA A 41 3.07 29.43 8.38
CA ALA A 41 2.28 28.23 8.09
C ALA A 41 0.88 28.30 8.73
N LEU A 42 0.83 28.72 10.00
CA LEU A 42 -0.42 28.89 10.75
C LEU A 42 -1.27 30.02 10.18
N ALA A 43 -0.65 31.13 9.76
CA ALA A 43 -1.35 32.21 9.08
C ALA A 43 -1.94 31.74 7.73
N TYR A 44 -1.15 31.02 6.94
CA TYR A 44 -1.65 30.41 5.70
C TYR A 44 -2.80 29.45 5.98
N GLN A 45 -2.67 28.57 6.97
CA GLN A 45 -3.71 27.62 7.36
C GLN A 45 -5.03 28.31 7.72
N LYS A 46 -4.98 29.43 8.46
CA LYS A 46 -6.15 30.24 8.79
C LYS A 46 -6.77 30.94 7.58
N SER A 47 -5.97 31.25 6.56
CA SER A 47 -6.44 31.91 5.33
C SER A 47 -7.12 30.95 4.35
N LEU A 48 -6.95 29.64 4.55
CA LEU A 48 -7.54 28.62 3.69
C LEU A 48 -9.07 28.70 3.74
N LYS A 49 -9.68 28.79 2.56
CA LYS A 49 -11.12 28.71 2.37
C LYS A 49 -11.44 27.60 1.39
N ALA A 50 -12.41 26.75 1.75
CA ALA A 50 -13.00 25.85 0.79
C ALA A 50 -13.68 26.68 -0.30
N ASN A 51 -13.30 26.48 -1.55
CA ASN A 51 -13.98 27.11 -2.68
C ASN A 51 -15.23 26.31 -3.11
N MET A 52 -15.54 25.22 -2.39
CA MET A 52 -16.63 24.27 -2.64
C MET A 52 -16.65 23.68 -4.08
N GLY A 53 -15.50 23.68 -4.77
CA GLY A 53 -15.33 23.01 -6.06
C GLY A 53 -15.08 21.50 -5.93
N GLY A 54 -14.68 20.85 -7.03
CA GLY A 54 -14.35 19.42 -7.04
C GLY A 54 -12.96 19.08 -6.48
N THR A 55 -12.72 17.78 -6.26
CA THR A 55 -11.48 17.23 -5.67
C THR A 55 -10.41 16.96 -6.75
N LEU A 56 -9.55 17.94 -7.04
CA LEU A 56 -8.50 17.82 -8.07
C LEU A 56 -7.21 17.18 -7.51
N VAL A 57 -7.20 15.87 -7.24
CA VAL A 57 -6.05 15.22 -6.57
C VAL A 57 -4.78 15.19 -7.41
N LEU A 58 -4.86 14.80 -8.69
CA LEU A 58 -3.70 14.64 -9.56
C LEU A 58 -2.79 15.88 -9.66
N PRO A 59 -3.29 17.08 -10.01
CA PRO A 59 -2.42 18.24 -10.14
C PRO A 59 -1.74 18.62 -8.83
N ALA A 60 -2.44 18.50 -7.68
CA ALA A 60 -1.85 18.79 -6.39
C ALA A 60 -0.80 17.77 -5.96
N LEU A 61 -1.07 16.48 -6.16
CA LEU A 61 -0.11 15.43 -5.84
C LEU A 61 1.12 15.49 -6.77
N LYS A 62 0.92 15.79 -8.05
CA LYS A 62 2.03 16.02 -8.99
C LYS A 62 2.88 17.21 -8.57
N ALA A 63 2.26 18.34 -8.21
CA ALA A 63 2.98 19.51 -7.69
C ALA A 63 3.78 19.18 -6.41
N ALA A 64 3.25 18.33 -5.54
CA ALA A 64 3.97 17.85 -4.35
C ALA A 64 5.19 17.00 -4.71
N TYR A 65 5.07 16.09 -5.70
CA TYR A 65 6.18 15.27 -6.19
C TYR A 65 7.23 16.07 -6.97
N ASP A 66 6.84 17.13 -7.67
CA ASP A 66 7.73 17.93 -8.52
C ASP A 66 8.33 19.14 -7.79
N ALA A 67 7.90 19.43 -6.56
CA ALA A 67 8.57 20.42 -5.73
C ALA A 67 10.08 20.11 -5.63
N PRO A 68 10.97 21.10 -5.64
CA PRO A 68 12.40 20.87 -5.45
C PRO A 68 12.69 20.50 -3.99
N LEU A 69 13.69 19.64 -3.74
CA LEU A 69 14.28 19.47 -2.41
C LEU A 69 15.48 20.41 -2.30
N THR A 70 15.43 21.37 -1.37
CA THR A 70 16.43 22.44 -1.26
C THR A 70 17.46 22.18 -0.17
N GLY A 71 17.16 21.32 0.81
CA GLY A 71 18.09 20.95 1.88
C GLY A 71 18.86 19.66 1.59
N LYS A 72 20.08 19.59 2.11
CA LYS A 72 20.92 18.39 2.06
C LYS A 72 20.30 17.29 2.91
N ASP A 73 20.25 16.07 2.37
CA ASP A 73 19.69 14.87 3.02
C ASP A 73 18.20 14.97 3.39
N TRP A 74 17.47 15.93 2.82
CA TRP A 74 16.02 16.02 3.00
C TRP A 74 15.33 14.91 2.22
N TYR A 75 14.31 14.33 2.84
CA TYR A 75 13.43 13.37 2.18
C TYR A 75 11.98 13.85 2.26
N ARG A 76 11.21 13.66 1.18
CA ARG A 76 9.83 14.13 1.12
C ARG A 76 8.86 13.16 1.76
N GLN A 77 7.97 13.69 2.59
CA GLN A 77 6.82 12.99 3.12
C GLN A 77 5.56 13.79 2.79
N ILE A 78 4.57 13.14 2.21
CA ILE A 78 3.32 13.76 1.78
C ILE A 78 2.21 13.24 2.69
N LEU A 79 1.57 14.13 3.43
CA LEU A 79 0.31 13.83 4.13
C LEU A 79 -0.83 14.16 3.18
N PHE A 80 -1.58 13.16 2.74
CA PHE A 80 -2.73 13.35 1.87
C PHE A 80 -4.00 13.30 2.71
N VAL A 81 -4.75 14.39 2.79
CA VAL A 81 -5.99 14.46 3.59
C VAL A 81 -7.17 14.65 2.66
N THR A 82 -8.22 13.84 2.84
CA THR A 82 -9.46 13.98 2.08
C THR A 82 -10.67 13.59 2.91
N ASP A 83 -11.76 14.31 2.72
CA ASP A 83 -13.10 14.02 3.27
C ASP A 83 -14.10 13.61 2.18
N GLY A 84 -13.65 13.53 0.93
CA GLY A 84 -14.51 13.37 -0.24
C GLY A 84 -14.04 12.29 -1.21
N TYR A 85 -14.88 12.04 -2.20
CA TYR A 85 -14.61 11.06 -3.24
C TYR A 85 -13.58 11.58 -4.25
N VAL A 86 -12.75 10.67 -4.76
CA VAL A 86 -11.74 10.93 -5.80
C VAL A 86 -12.13 10.17 -7.05
N THR A 87 -12.48 10.89 -8.11
CA THR A 87 -13.03 10.31 -9.34
C THR A 87 -11.98 9.54 -10.16
N ASN A 88 -10.72 9.95 -10.10
CA ASN A 88 -9.59 9.38 -10.85
C ASN A 88 -8.66 8.51 -9.98
N ALA A 89 -9.23 7.66 -9.14
CA ALA A 89 -8.53 6.81 -8.18
C ALA A 89 -7.34 6.02 -8.78
N ASN A 90 -7.52 5.40 -9.96
CA ASN A 90 -6.48 4.58 -10.59
C ASN A 90 -5.27 5.41 -11.03
N GLU A 91 -5.50 6.58 -11.63
CA GLU A 91 -4.45 7.49 -12.06
C GLU A 91 -3.68 8.04 -10.86
N VAL A 92 -4.39 8.37 -9.78
CA VAL A 92 -3.78 8.85 -8.52
C VAL A 92 -2.90 7.77 -7.88
N ILE A 93 -3.35 6.51 -7.85
CA ILE A 93 -2.55 5.38 -7.36
C ILE A 93 -1.32 5.16 -8.26
N GLY A 94 -1.49 5.18 -9.57
CA GLY A 94 -0.39 5.03 -10.52
C GLY A 94 0.65 6.15 -10.38
N LEU A 95 0.21 7.41 -10.24
CA LEU A 95 1.09 8.55 -9.98
C LEU A 95 1.91 8.36 -8.69
N ALA A 96 1.28 7.88 -7.61
CA ALA A 96 1.96 7.63 -6.35
C ALA A 96 3.01 6.51 -6.47
N ALA A 97 2.66 5.41 -7.13
CA ALA A 97 3.55 4.27 -7.36
C ALA A 97 4.76 4.67 -8.22
N SER A 98 4.56 5.40 -9.31
CA SER A 98 5.65 5.85 -10.19
C SER A 98 6.59 6.87 -9.54
N ASN A 99 6.18 7.51 -8.42
CA ASN A 99 6.98 8.51 -7.70
C ASN A 99 7.41 8.04 -6.29
N VAL A 100 7.34 6.73 -6.00
CA VAL A 100 7.71 6.17 -4.69
C VAL A 100 9.17 6.43 -4.28
N HIS A 101 10.04 6.65 -5.27
CA HIS A 101 11.44 7.03 -5.07
C HIS A 101 11.59 8.49 -4.61
N LYS A 102 10.63 9.37 -4.94
CA LYS A 102 10.67 10.80 -4.60
C LYS A 102 10.11 11.11 -3.21
N ALA A 103 9.05 10.42 -2.79
CA ALA A 103 8.40 10.68 -1.50
C ALA A 103 7.66 9.47 -0.93
N LYS A 104 7.46 9.47 0.39
CA LYS A 104 6.45 8.61 1.04
C LYS A 104 5.10 9.31 1.12
N LEU A 105 4.01 8.55 1.01
CA LEU A 105 2.64 9.06 1.04
C LEU A 105 1.85 8.46 2.20
N PHE A 106 1.27 9.34 3.03
CA PHE A 106 0.46 8.98 4.21
C PHE A 106 -0.96 9.53 4.05
N PRO A 107 -1.89 8.73 3.51
CA PRO A 107 -3.27 9.14 3.30
C PRO A 107 -4.12 9.09 4.57
N ILE A 108 -4.95 10.10 4.76
CA ILE A 108 -5.87 10.28 5.89
C ILE A 108 -7.26 10.57 5.32
N GLY A 109 -8.21 9.69 5.62
CA GLY A 109 -9.62 9.88 5.27
C GLY A 109 -10.42 10.40 6.45
N ILE A 110 -11.19 11.46 6.25
CA ILE A 110 -12.09 12.04 7.26
C ILE A 110 -13.54 11.80 6.82
N ARG A 111 -14.38 11.22 7.69
CA ARG A 111 -15.79 10.88 7.44
C ARG A 111 -16.02 10.14 6.11
N LEU A 112 -15.06 9.30 5.73
CA LEU A 112 -15.01 8.67 4.41
C LEU A 112 -15.45 7.20 4.50
N ASP A 113 -16.66 6.91 4.02
CA ASP A 113 -17.21 5.55 4.11
C ASP A 113 -16.83 4.67 2.92
N SER A 114 -16.85 5.22 1.68
CA SER A 114 -16.60 4.47 0.44
C SER A 114 -15.17 4.56 -0.11
N GLY A 115 -14.29 5.39 0.48
CA GLY A 115 -12.94 5.64 -0.04
C GLY A 115 -11.80 4.87 0.64
N LYS A 116 -12.11 3.91 1.52
CA LYS A 116 -11.07 3.17 2.29
C LYS A 116 -10.07 2.43 1.39
N HIS A 117 -10.57 1.81 0.32
CA HIS A 117 -9.75 1.10 -0.64
C HIS A 117 -8.72 2.02 -1.31
N LEU A 118 -9.13 3.20 -1.77
CA LEU A 118 -8.22 4.18 -2.39
C LEU A 118 -7.10 4.58 -1.44
N LEU A 119 -7.40 4.93 -0.19
CA LEU A 119 -6.39 5.36 0.78
C LEU A 119 -5.43 4.20 1.13
N MET A 120 -5.93 2.97 1.25
CA MET A 120 -5.06 1.81 1.43
C MET A 120 -4.15 1.56 0.22
N SER A 121 -4.67 1.69 -1.01
CA SER A 121 -3.86 1.60 -2.22
C SER A 121 -2.83 2.72 -2.32
N LEU A 122 -3.18 3.95 -1.96
CA LEU A 122 -2.25 5.08 -1.93
C LEU A 122 -1.13 4.88 -0.91
N ALA A 123 -1.45 4.38 0.28
CA ALA A 123 -0.45 4.07 1.29
C ALA A 123 0.51 2.98 0.81
N ARG A 124 0.01 1.90 0.18
CA ARG A 124 0.88 0.87 -0.40
C ARG A 124 1.74 1.41 -1.53
N ALA A 125 1.13 2.08 -2.51
CA ALA A 125 1.81 2.65 -3.68
C ALA A 125 2.88 3.67 -3.28
N GLY A 126 2.62 4.51 -2.28
CA GLY A 126 3.56 5.49 -1.75
C GLY A 126 4.41 5.00 -0.57
N GLN A 127 4.44 3.69 -0.27
CA GLN A 127 5.22 3.09 0.83
C GLN A 127 5.07 3.81 2.20
N GLY A 128 3.84 4.21 2.53
CA GLY A 128 3.46 4.79 3.82
C GLY A 128 2.40 3.97 4.54
N THR A 129 1.61 4.62 5.39
CA THR A 129 0.47 4.02 6.09
C THR A 129 -0.75 4.93 6.01
N ALA A 130 -1.95 4.33 6.02
CA ALA A 130 -3.21 5.05 5.94
C ALA A 130 -3.88 5.17 7.31
N ALA A 131 -4.69 6.21 7.46
CA ALA A 131 -5.60 6.34 8.59
C ALA A 131 -6.99 6.82 8.18
N PHE A 132 -7.96 6.50 9.03
CA PHE A 132 -9.37 6.81 8.82
C PHE A 132 -9.94 7.38 10.09
N VAL A 133 -10.68 8.47 9.97
CA VAL A 133 -11.34 9.18 11.06
C VAL A 133 -12.81 9.26 10.72
N GLN A 134 -13.64 8.45 11.39
CA GLN A 134 -15.11 8.55 11.27
C GLN A 134 -15.70 9.48 12.34
N ASP A 135 -15.05 9.54 13.50
CA ASP A 135 -15.46 10.32 14.66
C ASP A 135 -14.44 11.44 14.90
N ASP A 136 -14.91 12.68 14.82
CA ASP A 136 -14.11 13.89 14.98
C ASP A 136 -13.40 13.93 16.35
N SER A 137 -13.94 13.29 17.39
CA SER A 137 -13.30 13.18 18.71
C SER A 137 -11.98 12.40 18.66
N LYS A 138 -11.85 11.48 17.71
CA LYS A 138 -10.66 10.63 17.50
C LYS A 138 -9.65 11.26 16.54
N LEU A 139 -10.00 12.34 15.85
CA LEU A 139 -9.17 12.99 14.82
C LEU A 139 -7.75 13.25 15.34
N ARG A 140 -7.63 13.88 16.50
CA ARG A 140 -6.32 14.23 17.08
C ARG A 140 -5.45 12.99 17.32
N GLY A 141 -6.02 11.94 17.94
CA GLY A 141 -5.27 10.72 18.23
C GLY A 141 -4.80 10.01 16.96
N VAL A 142 -5.65 9.98 15.94
CA VAL A 142 -5.33 9.39 14.64
C VAL A 142 -4.24 10.19 13.90
N LEU A 143 -4.34 11.52 13.89
CA LEU A 143 -3.32 12.38 13.29
C LEU A 143 -1.97 12.21 13.97
N MET A 144 -1.92 12.13 15.30
CA MET A 144 -0.66 11.91 16.03
C MET A 144 -0.04 10.55 15.68
N LYS A 145 -0.83 9.50 15.45
CA LYS A 145 -0.32 8.19 15.00
C LYS A 145 0.29 8.25 13.60
N ILE A 146 -0.35 8.95 12.65
CA ILE A 146 0.20 9.13 11.30
C ILE A 146 1.44 10.01 11.32
N LEU A 147 1.43 11.10 12.07
CA LEU A 147 2.60 11.97 12.24
C LEU A 147 3.76 11.20 12.89
N GLY A 148 3.48 10.37 13.89
CA GLY A 148 4.46 9.46 14.48
C GLY A 148 5.06 8.53 13.43
N ALA A 149 4.23 7.85 12.64
CA ALA A 149 4.71 7.00 11.55
C ALA A 149 5.51 7.76 10.49
N ALA A 150 5.11 8.98 10.14
CA ALA A 150 5.81 9.79 9.16
C ALA A 150 7.18 10.26 9.68
N LEU A 151 7.22 10.86 10.87
CA LEU A 151 8.39 11.56 11.38
C LEU A 151 9.39 10.66 12.12
N GLN A 152 8.99 9.48 12.56
CA GLN A 152 9.87 8.57 13.30
C GLN A 152 10.69 7.67 12.37
N PRO A 153 11.81 7.12 12.88
CA PRO A 153 12.54 6.07 12.19
C PRO A 153 11.64 4.89 11.86
N ARG A 154 11.91 4.26 10.73
CA ARG A 154 11.20 3.08 10.22
C ARG A 154 12.18 1.97 9.93
N ALA A 155 11.71 0.73 9.97
CA ALA A 155 12.44 -0.39 9.39
C ALA A 155 12.15 -0.43 7.88
N GLY A 156 13.13 -0.09 7.06
CA GLY A 156 13.09 -0.17 5.60
C GLY A 156 13.87 -1.37 5.07
N ASP A 157 13.91 -1.51 3.74
CA ASP A 157 14.67 -2.54 3.01
C ASP A 157 14.48 -3.95 3.58
N ILE A 158 13.23 -4.27 3.94
CA ILE A 158 12.89 -5.50 4.62
C ILE A 158 13.02 -6.66 3.63
N LYS A 159 13.80 -7.68 4.01
CA LYS A 159 13.96 -8.92 3.28
C LYS A 159 13.70 -10.09 4.21
N VAL A 160 12.90 -11.03 3.76
CA VAL A 160 12.65 -12.28 4.49
C VAL A 160 13.30 -13.43 3.73
N GLN A 161 14.07 -14.24 4.43
CA GLN A 161 14.69 -15.45 3.89
C GLN A 161 14.13 -16.66 4.62
N TRP A 162 13.75 -17.65 3.84
CA TRP A 162 13.14 -18.89 4.33
C TRP A 162 14.11 -20.04 4.11
N GLU A 163 14.64 -20.59 5.19
CA GLU A 163 15.50 -21.78 5.17
C GLU A 163 14.69 -22.96 5.73
N LEU A 164 13.61 -23.30 5.03
CA LEU A 164 12.66 -24.32 5.45
C LEU A 164 12.97 -25.67 4.79
N ARG A 165 12.71 -26.74 5.53
CA ARG A 165 12.85 -28.13 5.09
C ARG A 165 11.62 -28.93 5.49
N SER A 166 11.23 -29.89 4.67
CA SER A 166 10.17 -30.86 4.99
C SER A 166 10.76 -32.25 5.16
N LYS A 167 10.17 -33.02 6.06
CA LYS A 167 10.47 -34.44 6.26
C LYS A 167 9.16 -35.22 6.23
N ASN A 168 8.87 -35.83 5.09
CA ASN A 168 7.78 -36.80 4.97
C ASN A 168 8.24 -38.15 5.54
N ASN A 169 7.34 -38.88 6.20
CA ASN A 169 7.67 -40.17 6.83
C ASN A 169 8.34 -41.12 5.82
N GLY A 170 9.61 -41.45 6.06
CA GLY A 170 10.42 -42.34 5.23
C GLY A 170 11.18 -41.69 4.07
N SER A 171 11.03 -40.38 3.83
CA SER A 171 11.72 -39.65 2.75
C SER A 171 12.92 -38.85 3.26
N ALA A 172 13.87 -38.57 2.35
CA ALA A 172 14.99 -37.66 2.61
C ALA A 172 14.48 -36.25 2.95
N VAL A 173 15.22 -35.53 3.79
CA VAL A 173 14.91 -34.13 4.12
C VAL A 173 15.15 -33.27 2.89
N THR A 174 14.12 -32.56 2.41
CA THR A 174 14.20 -31.72 1.21
C THR A 174 14.09 -30.23 1.56
N PRO A 175 14.91 -29.35 0.95
CA PRO A 175 14.73 -27.92 1.08
C PRO A 175 13.45 -27.47 0.36
N LEU A 176 12.72 -26.54 0.96
CA LEU A 176 11.48 -26.01 0.41
C LEU A 176 11.72 -24.67 -0.29
N GLN A 177 11.15 -24.52 -1.48
CA GLN A 177 11.02 -23.22 -2.13
C GLN A 177 9.80 -22.50 -1.55
N VAL A 178 10.02 -21.34 -0.93
CA VAL A 178 8.95 -20.55 -0.32
C VAL A 178 8.69 -19.31 -1.17
N LEU A 179 7.44 -19.16 -1.64
CA LEU A 179 7.00 -17.94 -2.29
C LEU A 179 6.64 -16.90 -1.22
N THR A 180 7.35 -15.78 -1.22
CA THR A 180 7.12 -14.68 -0.27
C THR A 180 6.11 -13.70 -0.82
N ILE A 181 5.10 -13.35 -0.02
CA ILE A 181 4.07 -12.38 -0.36
C ILE A 181 3.91 -11.38 0.79
N PRO A 182 3.92 -10.06 0.55
CA PRO A 182 4.15 -9.39 -0.73
C PRO A 182 5.59 -9.58 -1.23
N GLU A 183 5.79 -9.40 -2.54
CA GLU A 183 7.11 -9.44 -3.16
C GLU A 183 7.94 -8.21 -2.75
N CYS A 184 7.31 -7.04 -2.80
CA CYS A 184 7.85 -5.79 -2.26
C CYS A 184 7.33 -5.58 -0.83
N ILE A 185 8.11 -5.99 0.16
CA ILE A 185 7.76 -5.86 1.58
C ILE A 185 7.75 -4.37 2.00
N PRO A 186 6.62 -3.83 2.50
CA PRO A 186 6.54 -2.44 2.93
C PRO A 186 7.42 -2.16 4.15
N ALA A 187 7.79 -0.89 4.35
CA ALA A 187 8.46 -0.47 5.57
C ALA A 187 7.56 -0.63 6.80
N VAL A 188 8.16 -0.94 7.95
CA VAL A 188 7.47 -1.02 9.24
C VAL A 188 7.66 0.28 10.00
N PHE A 189 6.54 0.88 10.40
CA PHE A 189 6.50 2.09 11.20
C PHE A 189 6.26 1.78 12.67
N HIS A 190 6.66 2.68 13.56
CA HIS A 190 6.41 2.53 14.99
C HIS A 190 4.92 2.29 15.31
N GLY A 191 4.64 1.32 16.18
CA GLY A 191 3.27 0.95 16.56
C GLY A 191 2.44 0.31 15.45
N LYS A 192 3.06 -0.11 14.34
CA LYS A 192 2.42 -0.83 13.23
C LYS A 192 3.13 -2.18 13.02
N PHE A 193 2.37 -3.15 12.54
CA PHE A 193 2.90 -4.43 12.08
C PHE A 193 2.63 -4.59 10.59
N ILE A 194 3.41 -5.47 9.96
CA ILE A 194 3.15 -5.97 8.61
C ILE A 194 2.95 -7.47 8.68
N THR A 195 2.23 -8.02 7.70
CA THR A 195 2.07 -9.47 7.56
C THR A 195 2.77 -9.90 6.27
N VAL A 196 3.67 -10.86 6.39
CA VAL A 196 4.34 -11.51 5.27
C VAL A 196 3.94 -12.97 5.28
N TYR A 197 3.50 -13.46 4.13
CA TYR A 197 3.10 -14.84 3.91
C TYR A 197 4.23 -15.58 3.21
N GLY A 198 4.52 -16.80 3.66
CA GLY A 198 5.36 -17.76 2.96
C GLY A 198 4.50 -18.91 2.45
N LEU A 199 4.29 -19.01 1.15
CA LEU A 199 3.58 -20.14 0.54
C LEU A 199 4.57 -21.24 0.20
N ILE A 200 4.31 -22.44 0.72
CA ILE A 200 5.09 -23.66 0.45
C ILE A 200 4.36 -24.55 -0.56
N PRO A 201 5.06 -25.45 -1.27
CA PRO A 201 4.41 -26.41 -2.18
C PRO A 201 3.40 -27.30 -1.45
N ALA A 202 2.31 -27.64 -2.15
CA ALA A 202 1.28 -28.53 -1.62
C ALA A 202 1.88 -29.87 -1.19
N GLY A 203 1.40 -30.42 -0.07
CA GLY A 203 1.89 -31.69 0.49
C GLY A 203 3.24 -31.61 1.22
N SER A 204 3.84 -30.41 1.34
CA SER A 204 5.12 -30.21 2.04
C SER A 204 4.97 -29.76 3.50
N SER A 205 3.75 -29.81 4.06
CA SER A 205 3.44 -29.32 5.41
C SER A 205 3.89 -30.25 6.55
N VAL A 206 4.15 -31.53 6.25
CA VAL A 206 4.51 -32.53 7.26
C VAL A 206 6.00 -32.43 7.60
N GLY A 207 6.32 -32.48 8.89
CA GLY A 207 7.70 -32.46 9.37
C GLY A 207 8.46 -31.17 9.05
N LEU A 208 7.75 -30.03 8.99
CA LEU A 208 8.36 -28.74 8.68
C LEU A 208 9.38 -28.34 9.76
N SER A 209 10.58 -27.97 9.33
CA SER A 209 11.65 -27.52 10.20
C SER A 209 12.50 -26.46 9.51
N GLY A 210 13.31 -25.74 10.27
CA GLY A 210 14.23 -24.74 9.74
C GLY A 210 14.04 -23.37 10.36
N THR A 211 14.55 -22.36 9.66
CA THR A 211 14.71 -20.99 10.17
C THR A 211 14.11 -19.98 9.21
N VAL A 212 13.46 -18.97 9.77
CA VAL A 212 13.04 -17.78 9.05
C VAL A 212 13.89 -16.63 9.54
N SER A 213 14.53 -15.92 8.62
CA SER A 213 15.29 -14.72 8.97
C SER A 213 14.71 -13.48 8.30
N LEU A 214 14.66 -12.39 9.06
CA LEU A 214 14.22 -11.08 8.61
C LEU A 214 15.40 -10.12 8.74
N GLN A 215 15.78 -9.52 7.63
CA GLN A 215 16.75 -8.43 7.57
C GLN A 215 16.01 -7.12 7.31
N CYS A 216 16.41 -6.05 8.00
CA CYS A 216 15.89 -4.71 7.71
C CYS A 216 16.96 -3.64 8.00
N ASN A 217 16.71 -2.43 7.52
CA ASN A 217 17.54 -1.25 7.78
C ASN A 217 16.76 -0.28 8.69
N VAL A 218 17.35 0.07 9.83
CA VAL A 218 16.82 1.09 10.75
C VAL A 218 17.91 2.14 10.94
N LEU A 219 17.65 3.39 10.57
CA LEU A 219 18.60 4.50 10.70
C LEU A 219 19.98 4.28 10.05
N GLY A 220 20.04 3.48 8.98
CA GLY A 220 21.29 3.13 8.31
C GLY A 220 21.96 1.87 8.85
N GLU A 221 21.48 1.33 9.97
CA GLU A 221 21.99 0.11 10.57
C GLU A 221 21.20 -1.12 10.10
N LYS A 222 21.93 -2.15 9.67
CA LYS A 222 21.34 -3.43 9.29
C LYS A 222 21.02 -4.24 10.55
N GLN A 223 19.76 -4.62 10.69
CA GLN A 223 19.26 -5.49 11.76
C GLN A 223 18.93 -6.86 11.17
N LEU A 224 19.17 -7.92 11.94
CA LEU A 224 18.88 -9.31 11.56
C LEU A 224 18.17 -10.04 12.69
N PHE A 225 16.97 -10.51 12.40
CA PHE A 225 16.15 -11.30 13.32
C PHE A 225 16.04 -12.73 12.77
N LYS A 226 16.17 -13.73 13.65
CA LYS A 226 16.04 -15.14 13.28
C LYS A 226 15.07 -15.84 14.21
N VAL A 227 14.15 -16.61 13.63
CA VAL A 227 13.17 -17.41 14.35
C VAL A 227 13.27 -18.86 13.87
N GLU A 228 13.38 -19.78 14.80
CA GLU A 228 13.33 -21.22 14.53
C GLU A 228 11.89 -21.71 14.55
N LEU A 229 11.51 -22.49 13.54
CA LEU A 229 10.14 -22.99 13.41
C LEU A 229 9.74 -23.90 14.58
N SER A 230 10.70 -24.64 15.15
CA SER A 230 10.51 -25.51 16.31
C SER A 230 10.07 -24.76 17.57
N LYS A 231 10.42 -23.48 17.70
CA LYS A 231 9.98 -22.62 18.82
C LYS A 231 8.52 -22.20 18.61
N VAL A 232 8.19 -21.76 17.39
CA VAL A 232 6.84 -21.34 17.02
C VAL A 232 5.85 -22.51 17.09
N ALA A 233 6.26 -23.70 16.67
CA ALA A 233 5.44 -24.92 16.68
C ALA A 233 4.98 -25.35 18.09
N LYS A 234 5.70 -24.94 19.13
CA LYS A 234 5.34 -25.23 20.53
C LYS A 234 4.32 -24.23 21.07
N GLU A 235 4.25 -23.04 20.49
CA GLU A 235 3.41 -21.93 20.94
C GLU A 235 2.12 -21.80 20.10
N ALA A 236 2.14 -22.25 18.86
CA ALA A 236 1.01 -22.24 17.95
C ALA A 236 0.51 -23.66 17.72
N GLU A 237 -0.75 -23.93 18.07
CA GLU A 237 -1.45 -25.11 17.56
C GLU A 237 -1.52 -24.97 16.03
N PHE A 238 -0.81 -25.83 15.31
CA PHE A 238 -0.98 -25.98 13.86
C PHE A 238 -2.36 -26.60 13.63
N SER A 239 -3.39 -25.76 13.65
CA SER A 239 -4.73 -26.15 13.26
C SER A 239 -4.71 -26.57 11.79
N SER A 240 -5.18 -27.79 11.53
CA SER A 240 -5.43 -28.30 10.18
C SER A 240 -6.76 -27.80 9.60
N GLU A 241 -7.51 -26.96 10.32
CA GLU A 241 -8.72 -26.36 9.76
C GLU A 241 -8.35 -25.45 8.58
N GLU A 242 -9.17 -25.45 7.53
CA GLU A 242 -8.99 -24.63 6.33
C GLU A 242 -9.14 -23.14 6.65
N VAL A 243 -8.18 -22.55 7.35
CA VAL A 243 -8.10 -21.10 7.49
C VAL A 243 -7.81 -20.54 6.10
N PRO A 244 -8.58 -19.54 5.61
CA PRO A 244 -8.40 -18.99 4.27
C PRO A 244 -7.13 -18.11 4.13
N LEU A 245 -6.04 -18.45 4.83
CA LEU A 245 -4.76 -17.74 4.80
C LEU A 245 -4.19 -17.65 3.38
N HIS A 246 -4.33 -18.70 2.59
CA HIS A 246 -3.91 -18.68 1.18
C HIS A 246 -4.72 -17.67 0.35
N ARG A 247 -6.01 -17.45 0.67
CA ARG A 247 -6.83 -16.40 0.03
C ARG A 247 -6.41 -15.00 0.49
N LEU A 248 -6.03 -14.83 1.76
CA LEU A 248 -5.47 -13.58 2.26
C LEU A 248 -4.13 -13.24 1.61
N ALA A 249 -3.24 -14.23 1.47
CA ALA A 249 -1.99 -14.10 0.74
C ALA A 249 -2.25 -13.75 -0.73
N GLY A 250 -3.14 -14.48 -1.39
CA GLY A 250 -3.55 -14.19 -2.78
C GLY A 250 -4.14 -12.80 -2.95
N LYS A 251 -5.00 -12.34 -2.02
CA LYS A 251 -5.54 -10.97 -2.03
C LYS A 251 -4.44 -9.92 -1.83
N CYS A 252 -3.48 -10.17 -0.95
CA CYS A 252 -2.32 -9.32 -0.74
C CYS A 252 -1.52 -9.16 -2.04
N GLN A 253 -1.22 -10.28 -2.70
CA GLN A 253 -0.50 -10.28 -3.97
C GLN A 253 -1.29 -9.60 -5.10
N LEU A 254 -2.60 -9.83 -5.20
CA LEU A 254 -3.46 -9.14 -6.18
C LEU A 254 -3.47 -7.62 -5.98
N ASN A 255 -3.52 -7.15 -4.74
CA ASN A 255 -3.47 -5.73 -4.45
C ASN A 255 -2.13 -5.13 -4.89
N GLU A 256 -1.02 -5.82 -4.59
CA GLU A 256 0.33 -5.40 -4.96
C GLU A 256 0.53 -5.33 -6.48
N LEU A 257 0.17 -6.41 -7.19
CA LEU A 257 0.25 -6.47 -8.65
C LEU A 257 -0.70 -5.47 -9.31
N GLY A 258 -1.90 -5.28 -8.76
CA GLY A 258 -2.87 -4.31 -9.25
C GLY A 258 -2.39 -2.86 -9.11
N ASP A 259 -1.67 -2.53 -8.03
CA ASP A 259 -1.08 -1.21 -7.86
C ASP A 259 0.11 -1.00 -8.81
N ARG A 260 0.95 -2.03 -9.05
CA ARG A 260 2.00 -2.01 -10.10
C ARG A 260 1.44 -1.86 -11.50
N TYR A 261 0.39 -2.59 -11.84
CA TYR A 261 -0.28 -2.51 -13.14
C TYR A 261 -0.79 -1.09 -13.44
N LYS A 262 -1.37 -0.40 -12.45
CA LYS A 262 -1.80 1.01 -12.59
C LYS A 262 -0.61 1.95 -12.81
N ALA A 263 0.52 1.68 -12.16
CA ALA A 263 1.75 2.48 -12.33
C ALA A 263 2.29 2.37 -13.77
N GLU A 264 2.39 1.15 -14.31
CA GLU A 264 2.85 0.93 -15.68
C GLU A 264 1.93 1.57 -16.72
N ARG A 265 0.62 1.54 -16.49
CA ARG A 265 -0.38 2.22 -17.33
C ARG A 265 -0.23 3.75 -17.34
N MET A 266 0.32 4.34 -16.28
CA MET A 266 0.60 5.78 -16.21
C MET A 266 1.86 6.20 -16.96
N SER A 267 2.77 5.26 -17.25
CA SER A 267 4.07 5.54 -17.87
C SER A 267 4.00 5.78 -19.40
N ASN A 268 2.81 6.06 -19.97
CA ASN A 268 2.55 6.21 -21.41
C ASN A 268 3.02 5.02 -22.28
N LYS A 269 3.24 3.85 -21.69
CA LYS A 269 3.59 2.63 -22.42
C LYS A 269 2.39 2.13 -23.23
N SER A 270 2.67 1.49 -24.37
CA SER A 270 1.64 0.80 -25.15
C SER A 270 0.95 -0.26 -24.28
N PRO A 271 -0.37 -0.46 -24.40
CA PRO A 271 -1.06 -1.58 -23.73
C PRO A 271 -0.47 -2.95 -24.07
N GLU A 272 0.22 -3.06 -25.21
CA GLU A 272 0.90 -4.27 -25.70
C GLU A 272 2.33 -4.43 -25.17
N ASP A 273 2.78 -3.53 -24.29
CA ASP A 273 4.08 -3.64 -23.65
C ASP A 273 4.22 -5.01 -22.92
N PRO A 274 5.33 -5.74 -23.13
CA PRO A 274 5.51 -7.08 -22.56
C PRO A 274 5.32 -7.16 -21.04
N GLU A 275 5.73 -6.13 -20.30
CA GLU A 275 5.58 -6.12 -18.84
C GLU A 275 4.12 -5.89 -18.42
N ILE A 276 3.37 -5.05 -19.15
CA ILE A 276 1.94 -4.84 -18.90
C ILE A 276 1.15 -6.13 -19.17
N VAL A 277 1.45 -6.82 -20.28
CA VAL A 277 0.82 -8.09 -20.63
C VAL A 277 1.14 -9.16 -19.59
N LYS A 278 2.39 -9.24 -19.14
CA LYS A 278 2.83 -10.17 -18.09
C LYS A 278 2.16 -9.90 -16.75
N LEU A 279 2.10 -8.64 -16.30
CA LEU A 279 1.42 -8.25 -15.07
C LEU A 279 -0.08 -8.57 -15.14
N ARG A 280 -0.74 -8.24 -16.26
CA ARG A 280 -2.14 -8.58 -16.48
C ARG A 280 -2.38 -10.09 -16.38
N GLY A 281 -1.59 -10.90 -17.09
CA GLY A 281 -1.71 -12.35 -17.05
C GLY A 281 -1.50 -12.95 -15.66
N ALA A 282 -0.57 -12.39 -14.87
CA ALA A 282 -0.37 -12.80 -13.48
C ALA A 282 -1.58 -12.48 -12.59
N ILE A 283 -2.16 -11.28 -12.73
CA ILE A 283 -3.36 -10.87 -11.99
C ILE A 283 -4.54 -11.78 -12.35
N GLU A 284 -4.76 -12.05 -13.63
CA GLU A 284 -5.82 -12.95 -14.10
C GLU A 284 -5.66 -14.36 -13.52
N LYS A 285 -4.45 -14.93 -13.62
CA LYS A 285 -4.16 -16.27 -13.10
C LYS A 285 -4.43 -16.38 -11.60
N ILE A 286 -3.94 -15.43 -10.80
CA ILE A 286 -4.13 -15.45 -9.34
C ILE A 286 -5.61 -15.23 -9.01
N SER A 287 -6.26 -14.25 -9.64
CA SER A 287 -7.67 -13.91 -9.43
C SER A 287 -8.59 -15.11 -9.66
N CYS A 288 -8.40 -15.82 -10.77
CA CYS A 288 -9.13 -17.04 -11.08
C CYS A 288 -8.79 -18.19 -10.11
N ALA A 289 -7.52 -18.37 -9.75
CA ALA A 289 -7.11 -19.47 -8.88
C ALA A 289 -7.69 -19.35 -7.46
N ILE A 290 -7.88 -18.14 -6.93
CA ILE A 290 -8.38 -17.91 -5.56
C ILE A 290 -9.85 -17.46 -5.51
N ASN A 291 -10.53 -17.36 -6.65
CA ASN A 291 -11.91 -16.87 -6.81
C ASN A 291 -12.14 -15.48 -6.19
N ILE A 292 -11.22 -14.55 -6.44
CA ILE A 292 -11.32 -13.15 -5.97
C ILE A 292 -11.30 -12.22 -7.18
N LEU A 293 -12.33 -11.37 -7.30
CA LEU A 293 -12.41 -10.36 -8.36
C LEU A 293 -11.20 -9.41 -8.36
N SER A 294 -10.77 -9.06 -9.56
CA SER A 294 -9.69 -8.12 -9.83
C SER A 294 -10.15 -7.09 -10.88
N PRO A 295 -9.39 -6.00 -11.12
CA PRO A 295 -9.74 -5.04 -12.17
C PRO A 295 -9.78 -5.61 -13.59
N VAL A 296 -9.22 -6.80 -13.82
CA VAL A 296 -9.11 -7.45 -15.14
C VAL A 296 -9.91 -8.75 -15.23
N THR A 297 -10.68 -9.09 -14.18
CA THR A 297 -11.54 -10.27 -14.15
C THR A 297 -12.96 -9.89 -13.78
N ALA A 298 -13.94 -10.63 -14.30
CA ALA A 298 -15.35 -10.41 -14.03
C ALA A 298 -16.03 -11.73 -13.64
N MET A 299 -17.05 -11.65 -12.80
CA MET A 299 -17.92 -12.78 -12.46
C MET A 299 -19.18 -12.66 -13.31
N VAL A 300 -19.45 -13.66 -14.14
CA VAL A 300 -20.62 -13.69 -15.02
C VAL A 300 -21.58 -14.76 -14.49
N GLY A 301 -22.73 -14.33 -13.99
CA GLY A 301 -23.84 -15.24 -13.67
C GLY A 301 -24.56 -15.61 -14.95
N VAL A 302 -24.64 -16.90 -15.26
CA VAL A 302 -25.41 -17.42 -16.41
C VAL A 302 -26.61 -18.16 -15.86
N ASP A 303 -27.82 -17.74 -16.25
CA ASP A 303 -29.06 -18.46 -15.92
C ASP A 303 -29.19 -19.69 -16.84
N PRO A 304 -29.26 -20.91 -16.30
CA PRO A 304 -29.49 -22.11 -17.09
C PRO A 304 -30.96 -22.19 -17.55
N VAL A 305 -31.41 -21.24 -18.38
CA VAL A 305 -32.69 -21.41 -19.09
C VAL A 305 -32.49 -22.54 -20.10
N LYS A 306 -33.08 -23.70 -19.80
CA LYS A 306 -33.30 -24.79 -20.76
C LYS A 306 -33.81 -24.16 -22.06
N ARG A 307 -33.10 -24.38 -23.18
CA ARG A 307 -33.63 -24.10 -24.52
C ARG A 307 -34.98 -24.82 -24.66
N GLY A 308 -36.07 -24.12 -24.36
CA GLY A 308 -37.42 -24.52 -24.72
C GLY A 308 -37.43 -24.61 -26.24
N LYS A 309 -37.95 -25.74 -26.74
CA LYS A 309 -38.10 -26.02 -28.18
C LYS A 309 -38.54 -24.75 -28.91
N SER A 310 -37.74 -24.33 -29.88
CA SER A 310 -38.09 -23.24 -30.79
C SER A 310 -39.41 -23.57 -31.48
N SER A 311 -40.50 -22.95 -31.04
CA SER A 311 -41.67 -22.78 -31.87
C SER A 311 -41.27 -21.85 -33.02
N SER A 312 -41.37 -22.39 -34.23
CA SER A 312 -41.18 -21.69 -35.49
C SER A 312 -41.99 -20.38 -35.53
N CYS A 313 -41.30 -19.24 -35.49
CA CYS A 313 -41.86 -17.98 -35.94
C CYS A 313 -41.43 -17.76 -37.39
N THR A 314 -42.33 -18.11 -38.31
CA THR A 314 -42.34 -17.65 -39.70
C THR A 314 -42.38 -16.13 -39.73
N PHE A 315 -41.39 -15.50 -40.36
CA PHE A 315 -41.49 -14.13 -40.84
C PHE A 315 -42.19 -14.16 -42.20
N SER A 316 -43.33 -13.48 -42.31
CA SER A 316 -43.93 -13.09 -43.59
C SER A 316 -43.55 -11.64 -43.90
N SER A 317 -42.93 -11.50 -45.08
CA SER A 317 -42.76 -10.34 -45.98
C SER A 317 -42.81 -8.93 -45.42
#